data_AF-A0A820I612-F1
#
_entry.id   AF-A0A820I612-F1
#
_cell.length_a   1.000
_cell.length_b   1.000
_cell.length_c   1.000
_cell.angle_alpha   90.00
_cell.angle_beta   90.00
_cell.angle_gamma   90.00
#
_symmetry.space_group_name_H-M   'P 1'
#
loop_
_entity.id
_entity.type
_entity.pdbx_description
1 polymer ?
#
loop_
_entity_poly.entity_id
_entity_poly.type
_entity_poly.pdbx_seq_one_letter_code
_entity_poly.pdbx_strand_id
1 'polypeptide(L)' 'MSTVESSFRVEYAKSNRSKCKNCSSKIDKDSFRFAIMVYSSKFGGR' A
#
# COMPACT_ATOMS: atom_id res chain seq x y z
N MET A 1 -4.74 9.55 19.53
CA MET A 1 -5.62 8.52 18.92
C MET A 1 -4.75 7.35 18.53
N SER A 2 -4.76 6.29 19.32
CA SER A 2 -3.98 5.07 19.07
C SER A 2 -4.46 4.43 17.78
N THR A 3 -3.66 4.50 16.72
CA THR A 3 -4.00 3.93 15.42
C THR A 3 -3.93 2.42 15.53
N VAL A 4 -5.08 1.74 15.49
CA VAL A 4 -5.15 0.28 15.39
C VAL A 4 -4.35 -0.14 14.16
N GLU A 5 -3.23 -0.83 14.37
CA GLU A 5 -2.35 -1.28 13.30
C GLU A 5 -3.05 -2.45 12.57
N SER A 6 -3.88 -2.10 11.60
CA SER A 6 -4.64 -3.07 10.81
C SER A 6 -3.74 -3.64 9.72
N SER A 7 -3.80 -4.95 9.50
CA SER A 7 -3.07 -5.61 8.41
C SER A 7 -3.47 -5.12 7.02
N PHE A 8 -4.58 -4.38 6.92
CA PHE A 8 -5.08 -3.79 5.69
C PHE A 8 -5.02 -2.26 5.77
N ARG A 9 -4.62 -1.65 4.66
CA ARG A 9 -4.57 -0.20 4.49
C ARG A 9 -5.36 0.19 3.25
N VAL A 10 -6.15 1.24 3.37
CA VAL A 10 -6.98 1.76 2.29
C VAL A 10 -6.75 3.26 2.19
N GLU A 11 -6.40 3.74 1.01
CA GLU A 11 -6.12 5.16 0.76
C GLU A 11 -6.23 5.49 -0.73
N TYR A 12 -6.36 6.79 -1.04
CA TYR A 12 -6.12 7.29 -2.39
C TYR A 12 -4.61 7.31 -2.69
N ALA A 13 -4.26 6.97 -3.93
CA ALA A 13 -2.89 6.87 -4.37
C ALA A 13 -2.20 8.25 -4.42
N LYS A 14 -1.27 8.51 -3.50
CA LYS A 14 -0.51 9.78 -3.46
C LYS A 14 0.34 10.05 -4.71
N SER A 15 0.70 9.00 -5.46
CA SER A 15 1.49 9.09 -6.70
C SER A 15 1.27 7.86 -7.57
N ASN A 16 1.67 7.93 -8.85
CA ASN A 16 1.57 6.84 -9.82
C ASN A 16 2.77 5.87 -9.85
N ARG A 17 3.60 5.88 -8.81
CA ARG A 17 4.84 5.06 -8.76
C ARG A 17 4.59 3.62 -8.34
N SER A 18 3.46 3.33 -7.71
CA SER A 18 3.09 1.97 -7.28
C SER A 18 2.47 1.18 -8.42
N LYS A 19 2.72 -0.14 -8.42
CA LYS A 19 2.04 -1.10 -9.29
C LYS A 19 1.17 -2.03 -8.47
N CYS A 20 0.04 -2.46 -9.03
CA CYS A 20 -0.79 -3.50 -8.44
C CYS A 20 0.01 -4.81 -8.35
N LYS A 21 -0.04 -5.48 -7.20
CA LYS A 21 0.68 -6.75 -7.01
C LYS A 21 0.04 -7.94 -7.74
N ASN A 22 -1.24 -7.83 -8.10
CA ASN A 22 -1.95 -8.89 -8.84
C ASN A 22 -1.76 -8.75 -10.36
N CYS A 23 -2.16 -7.61 -10.93
CA CYS A 23 -2.14 -7.41 -12.38
C CYS A 23 -0.88 -6.67 -12.90
N SER A 24 0.03 -6.24 -12.03
CA SER A 24 1.29 -5.54 -12.39
C SER A 24 1.11 -4.21 -13.16
N SER A 25 -0.12 -3.73 -13.34
CA SER A 25 -0.40 -2.41 -13.92
C SER A 25 -0.03 -1.29 -12.93
N LYS A 26 0.24 -0.09 -13.47
CA LYS A 26 0.43 1.10 -12.64
C LYS A 26 -0.89 1.49 -11.97
N ILE A 27 -0.80 2.00 -10.75
CA ILE A 27 -1.94 2.58 -10.02
C ILE A 27 -1.82 4.10 -10.21
N ASP A 28 -2.81 4.73 -10.83
CA ASP A 28 -2.76 6.16 -11.12
C ASP A 28 -2.86 7.02 -9.86
N LYS A 29 -2.35 8.24 -9.93
CA LYS A 29 -2.48 9.21 -8.83
C LYS A 29 -3.97 9.48 -8.58
N ASP A 30 -4.33 9.64 -7.31
CA ASP A 30 -5.69 9.94 -6.84
C ASP A 30 -6.72 8.82 -7.13
N SER A 31 -6.26 7.66 -7.62
CA SER A 31 -7.09 6.45 -7.69
C SER A 31 -7.19 5.76 -6.33
N PHE A 32 -8.33 5.14 -6.05
CA PHE A 32 -8.55 4.39 -4.81
C PHE A 32 -7.77 3.07 -4.84
N ARG A 33 -7.02 2.78 -3.78
CA ARG A 33 -6.23 1.53 -3.67
C ARG A 33 -6.29 0.93 -2.26
N PHE A 34 -6.11 -0.38 -2.20
CA PHE A 34 -5.95 -1.13 -0.97
C PHE A 34 -4.60 -1.86 -0.95
N ALA A 35 -4.07 -2.07 0.25
CA ALA A 35 -2.81 -2.74 0.48
C ALA A 35 -2.90 -3.65 1.71
N ILE A 36 -2.12 -4.72 1.68
CA ILE A 36 -1.89 -5.59 2.84
C ILE A 36 -0.50 -5.26 3.36
N MET A 37 -0.41 -4.89 4.64
CA MET A 37 0.85 -4.63 5.32
C MET A 37 1.49 -5.99 5.65
N VAL A 38 2.68 -6.22 5.10
CA VAL A 38 3.45 -7.44 5.30
C VAL A 38 4.85 -7.08 5.78
N TYR A 39 5.44 -7.95 6.60
CA TYR A 39 6.83 -7.78 7.03
C TYR A 39 7.77 -7.90 5.82
N SER A 40 8.65 -6.91 5.64
CA SER A 40 9.68 -6.96 4.61
C SER A 40 10.97 -7.56 5.18
N SER A 41 11.41 -8.69 4.63
CA SER A 41 12.72 -9.27 4.96
C SER A 41 13.90 -8.44 4.44
N LYS A 42 13.66 -7.55 3.46
CA LYS A 42 14.69 -6.72 2.82
C LYS A 42 14.92 -5.37 3.49
N PHE A 43 13.94 -4.89 4.25
CA PHE A 43 13.98 -3.61 4.93
C PHE A 43 13.56 -3.87 6.36
N GLY A 44 14.54 -3.99 7.26
CA GLY A 44 14.33 -4.28 8.68
C GLY A 44 13.75 -3.08 9.43
N GLY A 45 12.52 -2.68 9.09
CA GLY A 45 11.77 -1.62 9.72
C GLY A 45 10.29 -1.76 9.40
N ARG A 46 9.46 -1.80 10.45
CA ARG A 46 8.00 -1.67 10.37
C ARG A 46 7.63 -0.31 9.77
#